data_AF-A0A967WB27-F1
#
_entry.id   AF-A0A967WB27-F1
#
_cell.length_a   1.000
_cell.length_b   1.000
_cell.length_c   1.000
_cell.angle_alpha   90.00
_cell.angle_beta   90.00
_cell.angle_gamma   90.00
#
_symmetry.space_group_name_H-M   'P 1'
#
loop_
_entity.id
_entity.type
_entity.pdbx_description
1 polymer ?
#
loop_
_entity_poly.entity_id
_entity_poly.type
_entity_poly.pdbx_seq_one_letter_code
_entity_poly.pdbx_strand_id
1 'polypeptide(L)'
;EAPVSQPQIWFTRGKIYGTGRLVNVLPLETGFYVVAMARIEDDRVVVAIEESSAGALPIPDGVLSTISQSINETVDELQLDVTVTALEVLEGEIIVKGIRH
;
A
#
# COMPACT_ATOMS: atom_id res chain seq x y z
N GLU A 1 -5.36 18.30 -4.81
CA GLU A 1 -4.23 17.61 -5.48
C GLU A 1 -3.90 16.34 -4.72
N ALA A 2 -3.36 15.31 -5.38
CA ALA A 2 -2.92 14.10 -4.70
C ALA A 2 -1.76 14.44 -3.74
N PRO A 3 -1.73 13.93 -2.49
CA PRO A 3 -0.73 14.28 -1.48
C PRO A 3 0.67 13.72 -1.78
N VAL A 4 0.82 12.97 -2.88
CA VAL A 4 2.03 12.27 -3.31
C VAL A 4 2.33 12.65 -4.75
N SER A 5 3.57 13.03 -5.02
CA SER A 5 4.11 13.21 -6.37
C SER A 5 5.25 12.23 -6.64
N GLN A 6 5.42 11.87 -7.93
CA GLN A 6 6.44 10.93 -8.42
C GLN A 6 6.46 9.59 -7.65
N PRO A 7 5.31 8.91 -7.51
CA PRO A 7 5.26 7.65 -6.80
C PRO A 7 6.10 6.59 -7.52
N GLN A 8 6.87 5.81 -6.75
CA GLN A 8 7.52 4.60 -7.22
C GLN A 8 7.15 3.46 -6.29
N ILE A 9 6.80 2.31 -6.86
CA ILE A 9 6.35 1.13 -6.13
C ILE A 9 7.15 -0.06 -6.65
N TRP A 10 7.63 -0.90 -5.74
CA TRP A 10 8.25 -2.17 -6.09
C TRP A 10 7.89 -3.28 -5.09
N PHE A 11 7.95 -4.51 -5.59
CA PHE A 11 7.61 -5.72 -4.86
C PHE A 11 8.87 -6.57 -4.74
N THR A 12 9.23 -6.95 -3.51
CA THR A 12 10.37 -7.83 -3.28
C THR A 12 10.31 -8.41 -1.87
N ARG A 13 10.87 -9.62 -1.69
CA ARG A 13 11.03 -10.28 -0.37
C ARG A 13 9.74 -10.33 0.47
N GLY A 14 8.60 -10.60 -0.16
CA GLY A 14 7.32 -10.68 0.54
C GLY A 14 6.70 -9.33 0.93
N LYS A 15 7.29 -8.20 0.50
CA LYS A 15 6.89 -6.86 0.89
C LYS A 15 6.64 -5.94 -0.30
N ILE A 16 5.82 -4.93 -0.05
CA ILE A 16 5.51 -3.83 -0.95
C ILE A 16 6.25 -2.61 -0.44
N TYR A 17 7.03 -1.99 -1.30
CA TYR A 17 7.76 -0.77 -0.99
C TYR A 17 7.21 0.36 -1.83
N GLY A 18 7.03 1.52 -1.19
CA GLY A 18 6.59 2.74 -1.85
C GLY A 18 7.49 3.92 -1.48
N THR A 19 7.75 4.80 -2.43
CA THR A 19 8.42 6.08 -2.19
C THR A 19 7.87 7.14 -3.14
N GLY A 20 8.21 8.39 -2.89
CA GLY A 20 7.83 9.55 -3.69
C GLY A 20 8.12 10.82 -2.90
N ARG A 21 7.43 11.90 -3.27
CA ARG A 21 7.48 13.17 -2.52
C ARG A 21 6.11 13.52 -1.98
N LEU A 22 6.04 13.78 -0.69
CA LEU A 22 4.87 14.35 -0.04
C LEU A 22 4.76 15.83 -0.42
N VAL A 23 3.60 16.23 -0.93
CA VAL A 23 3.30 17.59 -1.37
C VAL A 23 2.02 18.07 -0.69
N ASN A 24 1.97 19.34 -0.29
CA ASN A 24 0.80 19.97 0.35
C ASN A 24 0.27 19.31 1.64
N VAL A 25 1.07 18.44 2.28
CA VAL A 25 0.71 17.76 3.55
C VAL A 25 1.67 18.07 4.70
N LEU A 26 2.88 18.53 4.40
CA LEU A 26 3.89 18.94 5.36
C LEU A 26 4.33 20.38 5.07
N PRO A 27 4.96 21.08 6.04
CA PRO A 27 5.45 22.46 5.83
C PRO A 27 6.48 22.60 4.71
N LEU A 28 7.08 21.48 4.29
CA LEU A 28 8.08 21.38 3.24
C LEU A 28 7.76 20.15 2.37
N GLU A 29 8.02 20.23 1.07
CA GLU A 29 8.04 19.04 0.23
C GLU A 29 9.19 18.12 0.69
N THR A 30 8.88 16.86 0.98
CA THR A 30 9.87 15.91 1.47
C THR A 30 9.70 14.55 0.81
N GLY A 31 10.82 13.84 0.65
CA GLY A 31 10.80 12.44 0.28
C GLY A 31 10.19 11.60 1.39
N PHE A 32 9.50 10.53 1.03
CA PHE A 32 9.01 9.54 1.99
C PHE A 32 9.31 8.12 1.52
N TYR A 33 9.35 7.17 2.44
CA TYR A 33 9.23 5.75 2.12
C TYR A 33 8.15 5.11 2.98
N VAL A 34 7.56 4.05 2.44
CA VAL A 34 6.61 3.16 3.11
C VAL A 34 7.02 1.72 2.82
N VAL A 35 6.96 0.88 3.83
CA VAL A 35 7.01 -0.58 3.72
C VAL A 35 5.67 -1.11 4.16
N ALA A 36 5.04 -1.89 3.29
CA ALA A 36 3.78 -2.54 3.55
C ALA A 36 3.86 -4.03 3.25
N MET A 37 2.94 -4.79 3.82
CA MET A 37 2.72 -6.18 3.45
C MET A 37 1.26 -6.41 3.13
N ALA A 38 1.03 -7.24 2.13
CA ALA A 38 -0.30 -7.74 1.83
C ALA A 38 -0.53 -9.04 2.62
N ARG A 39 -1.74 -9.20 3.16
CA ARG A 39 -2.19 -10.35 3.96
C ARG A 39 -3.56 -10.78 3.50
N ILE A 40 -3.97 -11.99 3.86
CA ILE A 40 -5.34 -12.44 3.72
C ILE A 40 -6.03 -12.28 5.08
N GLU A 41 -7.09 -11.49 5.11
CA GLU A 41 -7.96 -11.30 6.27
C GLU A 41 -9.41 -11.42 5.79
N ASP A 42 -10.23 -12.24 6.47
CA ASP A 42 -11.62 -12.52 6.11
C ASP A 42 -11.82 -12.88 4.62
N ASP A 43 -10.94 -13.75 4.09
CA ASP A 43 -10.90 -14.20 2.68
C ASP A 43 -10.64 -13.09 1.64
N ARG A 44 -10.10 -11.95 2.07
CA ARG A 44 -9.77 -10.79 1.22
C ARG A 44 -8.32 -10.38 1.38
N VAL A 45 -7.73 -9.79 0.32
CA VAL A 45 -6.40 -9.18 0.47
C VAL A 45 -6.53 -7.84 1.18
N VAL A 46 -5.78 -7.69 2.27
CA VAL A 46 -5.61 -6.43 3.01
C VAL A 46 -4.16 -5.99 2.93
N VAL A 47 -3.93 -4.70 2.70
CA VAL A 47 -2.59 -4.11 2.72
C VAL A 47 -2.37 -3.36 4.04
N ALA A 48 -1.38 -3.81 4.80
CA ALA A 48 -0.98 -3.23 6.07
C ALA A 48 0.38 -2.53 5.95
N ILE A 49 0.45 -1.26 6.38
CA ILE A 49 1.71 -0.53 6.47
C ILE A 49 2.47 -1.01 7.71
N GLU A 50 3.70 -1.50 7.53
CA GLU A 50 4.59 -1.92 8.61
C GLU A 50 5.51 -0.79 9.07
N GLU A 51 5.98 0.02 8.11
CA GLU A 51 6.94 1.09 8.37
C GLU A 51 6.66 2.27 7.44
N SER A 52 6.87 3.48 7.94
CA SER A 52 6.85 4.67 7.11
C SER A 52 7.77 5.75 7.69
N SER A 53 8.33 6.58 6.82
CA SER A 53 9.17 7.71 7.23
C SER A 53 9.20 8.79 6.17
N ALA A 54 9.24 10.04 6.61
CA ALA A 54 9.50 11.22 5.78
C ALA A 54 10.76 11.97 6.24
N GLY A 55 11.73 11.23 6.78
CA GLY A 55 12.96 11.77 7.36
C GLY A 55 12.72 12.31 8.77
N ALA A 56 13.09 13.56 9.01
CA ALA A 56 12.93 14.21 10.31
C ALA A 56 11.49 14.69 10.59
N LEU A 57 10.60 14.66 9.58
CA LEU A 57 9.22 15.09 9.71
C LEU A 57 8.32 13.87 9.96
N PRO A 58 7.44 13.90 10.97
CA PRO A 58 6.44 12.85 11.15
C PRO A 58 5.42 12.93 10.01
N ILE A 59 5.09 11.77 9.42
CA ILE A 59 3.97 11.69 8.48
C ILE A 59 2.68 11.77 9.30
N PRO A 60 1.72 12.66 8.99
CA PRO A 60 0.48 12.73 9.73
C PRO A 60 -0.31 11.43 9.59
N ASP A 61 -0.83 10.90 10.70
CA ASP A 61 -1.60 9.63 10.71
C ASP A 61 -2.76 9.64 9.72
N GLY A 62 -3.42 10.80 9.56
CA GLY A 62 -4.53 10.97 8.60
C GLY A 62 -4.12 10.76 7.13
N VAL A 63 -2.86 11.01 6.78
CA VAL A 63 -2.35 10.75 5.43
C VAL A 63 -2.13 9.26 5.23
N LEU A 64 -1.51 8.59 6.21
CA LEU A 64 -1.29 7.14 6.19
C LEU A 64 -2.61 6.37 6.16
N SER A 65 -3.60 6.79 6.95
CA SER A 65 -4.93 6.19 6.96
C SER A 65 -5.63 6.36 5.62
N THR A 66 -5.53 7.54 4.99
CA THR A 66 -6.13 7.79 3.68
C THR A 66 -5.47 6.92 2.60
N ILE A 67 -4.13 6.81 2.60
CA ILE A 67 -3.40 5.96 1.66
C ILE A 67 -3.80 4.49 1.86
N SER A 68 -3.80 4.01 3.10
CA SER A 68 -4.18 2.63 3.42
C SER A 68 -5.63 2.35 3.02
N GLN A 69 -6.55 3.28 3.29
CA GLN A 69 -7.95 3.17 2.90
C GLN A 69 -8.09 3.09 1.38
N SER A 70 -7.50 4.01 0.62
CA SER A 70 -7.60 3.99 -0.85
C SER A 70 -6.99 2.73 -1.48
N ILE A 71 -5.89 2.22 -0.92
CA ILE A 71 -5.31 0.95 -1.36
C ILE A 71 -6.29 -0.19 -1.10
N ASN A 72 -6.83 -0.28 0.13
CA ASN A 72 -7.75 -1.33 0.49
C ASN A 72 -9.04 -1.26 -0.33
N GLU A 73 -9.63 -0.07 -0.54
CA GLU A 73 -10.81 0.12 -1.42
C GLU A 73 -10.54 -0.35 -2.85
N THR A 74 -9.39 0.01 -3.43
CA THR A 74 -9.02 -0.43 -4.79
C THR A 74 -8.86 -1.94 -4.86
N VAL A 75 -8.22 -2.53 -3.85
CA VAL A 75 -8.00 -3.98 -3.75
C VAL A 75 -9.33 -4.72 -3.55
N ASP A 76 -10.26 -4.12 -2.81
CA ASP A 76 -11.62 -4.60 -2.57
C ASP A 76 -12.44 -4.71 -3.86
N GLU A 77 -12.43 -3.63 -4.64
CA GLU A 77 -13.13 -3.52 -5.92
C GLU A 77 -12.63 -4.55 -6.95
N LEU A 78 -11.34 -4.91 -6.88
CA LEU A 78 -10.75 -5.90 -7.77
C LEU A 78 -11.08 -7.36 -7.38
N GLN A 79 -11.59 -7.60 -6.16
CA GLN A 79 -11.88 -8.93 -5.61
C GLN A 79 -13.36 -9.30 -5.63
N LEU A 80 -14.18 -8.56 -6.40
CA LEU A 80 -15.59 -8.88 -6.56
C LEU A 80 -15.77 -10.33 -7.05
N ASP A 81 -16.54 -11.10 -6.28
CA ASP A 81 -16.86 -12.52 -6.50
C ASP A 81 -15.69 -13.51 -6.40
N VAL A 82 -14.57 -13.15 -5.76
CA VAL A 82 -13.43 -14.04 -5.56
C VAL A 82 -13.09 -14.19 -4.08
N THR A 83 -13.15 -15.43 -3.58
CA THR A 83 -12.64 -15.82 -2.25
C THR A 83 -11.14 -16.05 -2.36
N VAL A 84 -10.32 -15.21 -1.73
CA VAL A 84 -8.86 -15.28 -1.82
C VAL A 84 -8.32 -16.37 -0.88
N THR A 85 -7.58 -17.33 -1.43
CA THR A 85 -7.07 -18.49 -0.68
C THR A 85 -5.56 -18.48 -0.51
N ALA A 86 -4.83 -17.77 -1.37
CA ALA A 86 -3.39 -17.57 -1.21
C ALA A 86 -2.93 -16.27 -1.86
N LEU A 87 -1.86 -15.71 -1.30
CA LEU A 87 -1.22 -14.48 -1.71
C LEU A 87 0.29 -14.69 -1.66
N GLU A 88 0.99 -14.28 -2.70
CA GLU A 88 2.45 -14.34 -2.77
C GLU A 88 3.00 -13.06 -3.38
N VAL A 89 3.93 -12.40 -2.70
CA VAL A 89 4.61 -11.20 -3.18
C VAL A 89 6.01 -11.60 -3.64
N LEU A 90 6.23 -11.59 -4.95
CA LEU A 90 7.47 -11.95 -5.62
C LEU A 90 8.23 -10.69 -6.05
N GLU A 91 9.34 -10.88 -6.76
CA GLU A 91 10.05 -9.76 -7.37
C GLU A 91 9.24 -9.19 -8.53
N GLY A 92 8.79 -7.94 -8.38
CA GLY A 92 8.06 -7.22 -9.42
C GLY A 92 6.59 -7.62 -9.61
N GLU A 93 6.09 -8.62 -8.89
CA GLU A 93 4.69 -9.08 -9.01
C GLU A 93 4.06 -9.52 -7.69
N ILE A 94 2.72 -9.47 -7.66
CA ILE A 94 1.90 -10.04 -6.61
C ILE A 94 0.98 -11.07 -7.25
N ILE A 95 1.03 -12.30 -6.77
CA ILE A 95 0.16 -13.39 -7.20
C ILE A 95 -0.96 -13.55 -6.17
N VAL A 96 -2.19 -13.41 -6.63
CA VAL A 96 -3.40 -13.68 -5.85
C VAL A 96 -4.06 -14.94 -6.41
N LYS A 97 -4.34 -15.91 -5.55
CA LYS A 97 -5.08 -17.13 -5.88
C LYS A 97 -6.40 -17.10 -5.15
N GLY A 98 -7.47 -17.47 -5.85
CA GLY A 98 -8.80 -17.48 -5.26
C GLY A 98 -9.77 -18.36 -6.03
N ILE A 99 -10.94 -18.53 -5.45
CA ILE A 99 -12.05 -19.28 -6.02
C ILE A 99 -13.13 -18.27 -6.40
N ARG A 100 -13.52 -18.29 -7.68
CA ARG A 100 -14.63 -17.46 -8.17
C ARG A 100 -15.95 -18.19 -7.98
N HIS A 101 -16.95 -17.49 -7.45
CA HIS A 101 -18.32 -17.99 -7.29
C HIS A 101 -19.24 -17.53 -8.42
#